data_AF-A0A3D1RYU2-F1
#
_entry.id   AF-A0A3D1RYU2-F1
#
_cell.length_a   1.000
_cell.length_b   1.000
_cell.length_c   1.000
_cell.angle_alpha   90.00
_cell.angle_beta   90.00
_cell.angle_gamma   90.00
#
_symmetry.space_group_name_H-M   'P 1'
#
loop_
_entity.id
_entity.type
_entity.pdbx_description
1 polymer ?
#
loop_
_entity_poly.entity_id
_entity_poly.type
_entity_poly.pdbx_seq_one_letter_code
_entity_poly.pdbx_strand_id
1 'polypeptide(L)'
;DLYSGYHYLTDPDYTHRYYVDGTPVASDAYIKSSTGGATSWRTVLIGTYRGGGRGLFALDVTDPDDFTSTTAKAQNTVLWEFGDGDDPNIGYSFSKPTIVLLNNGEWAAIVGNGYENSGSGEAELVVLYLEGGIDGSWTEGTDYLRITTGSGSSADPNGLSTPALVDLDGDGVADRAYAGSIKGELWAFDLSSDSAADWKVAGGGDPLFTAVNDAGDSQPITIQPEVIRHPSISDADEPNVLVLFGTGQYLVDSDKTNTDTQSFYGVWDQSQLNLGRADLKEQVFLAGTDSDLRVIEDDAVDYAGAGGSVEYGWYIDLDAGERVTSEILVRGEMVYFNTQIPDDRPCAFGGTGWLMAVNTEHGTSPDSDAPEFDLNDDGEITVAGDTVSVGGTDHAPVGEKFNASNGLPAAPAVIGDKRYTAGTGIDDSSQMDVTVIAEFSGLAGRLSWDQLGLD
;
A
#
# COMPACT_ATOMS: atom_id res chain seq x y z
N ASP A 1 19.15 17.70 -29.96
CA ASP A 1 19.26 16.53 -29.08
C ASP A 1 18.58 15.38 -29.80
N LEU A 2 19.34 14.43 -30.35
CA LEU A 2 18.86 13.36 -31.26
C LEU A 2 18.93 11.97 -30.61
N TYR A 3 19.25 11.93 -29.31
CA TYR A 3 19.46 10.69 -28.54
C TYR A 3 18.55 10.61 -27.29
N SER A 4 17.61 11.55 -27.12
CA SER A 4 16.63 11.61 -26.03
C SER A 4 15.19 11.57 -26.58
N GLY A 5 14.23 11.11 -25.76
CA GLY A 5 12.79 11.17 -26.07
C GLY A 5 12.19 10.00 -26.86
N TYR A 6 11.01 10.22 -27.45
CA TYR A 6 10.10 9.20 -28.02
C TYR A 6 10.61 8.40 -29.23
N HIS A 7 11.81 8.69 -29.76
CA HIS A 7 12.31 8.01 -30.96
C HIS A 7 12.56 6.51 -30.75
N TYR A 8 12.85 6.10 -29.50
CA TYR A 8 13.03 4.69 -29.14
C TYR A 8 11.76 3.85 -29.36
N LEU A 9 10.56 4.46 -29.29
CA LEU A 9 9.28 3.76 -29.50
C LEU A 9 9.11 3.24 -30.94
N THR A 10 9.98 3.66 -31.87
CA THR A 10 9.95 3.23 -33.28
C THR A 10 11.11 2.30 -33.66
N ASP A 11 11.94 1.91 -32.68
CA ASP A 11 13.08 1.01 -32.89
C ASP A 11 12.60 -0.45 -32.99
N PRO A 12 12.92 -1.20 -34.06
CA PRO A 12 12.62 -2.62 -34.15
C PRO A 12 13.25 -3.48 -33.05
N ASP A 13 14.35 -3.01 -32.44
CA ASP A 13 15.03 -3.64 -31.31
C ASP A 13 14.61 -3.01 -29.96
N TYR A 14 13.46 -2.32 -29.91
CA TYR A 14 12.94 -1.69 -28.70
C TYR A 14 12.79 -2.68 -27.55
N THR A 15 13.58 -2.46 -26.50
CA THR A 15 13.31 -2.98 -25.16
C THR A 15 12.40 -2.00 -24.43
N HIS A 16 11.42 -2.49 -23.67
CA HIS A 16 10.46 -1.62 -22.99
C HIS A 16 11.19 -0.60 -22.12
N ARG A 17 10.94 0.68 -22.43
CA ARG A 17 11.36 1.82 -21.62
C ARG A 17 10.13 2.39 -20.95
N TYR A 18 10.17 2.42 -19.63
CA TYR A 18 9.16 3.09 -18.84
C TYR A 18 9.28 4.61 -19.03
N TYR A 19 8.15 5.32 -19.01
CA TYR A 19 8.09 6.79 -19.09
C TYR A 19 7.25 7.37 -17.94
N VAL A 20 5.99 7.72 -18.20
CA VAL A 20 5.04 8.15 -17.17
C VAL A 20 3.99 7.05 -17.07
N ASP A 21 4.34 5.99 -16.36
CA ASP A 21 3.53 4.76 -16.29
C ASP A 21 2.90 4.57 -14.91
N GLY A 22 2.90 5.62 -14.09
CA GLY A 22 2.13 5.67 -12.85
C GLY A 22 0.67 6.02 -13.08
N THR A 23 -0.21 5.35 -12.34
CA THR A 23 -1.61 5.74 -12.24
C THR A 23 -1.67 7.09 -11.52
N PRO A 24 -2.13 8.17 -12.17
CA PRO A 24 -2.21 9.47 -11.53
C PRO A 24 -3.26 9.47 -10.43
N VAL A 25 -3.04 10.28 -9.40
CA VAL A 25 -4.00 10.52 -8.31
C VAL A 25 -4.63 11.89 -8.50
N ALA A 26 -5.94 11.99 -8.34
CA ALA A 26 -6.66 13.26 -8.40
C ALA A 26 -7.49 13.48 -7.12
N SER A 27 -7.40 14.69 -6.57
CA SER A 27 -8.17 15.12 -5.39
C SER A 27 -8.45 16.62 -5.44
N ASP A 28 -9.47 17.06 -4.71
CA ASP A 28 -9.76 18.48 -4.56
C ASP A 28 -8.92 19.09 -3.42
N ALA A 29 -8.36 20.27 -3.64
CA ALA A 29 -7.55 21.01 -2.67
C ALA A 29 -7.88 22.51 -2.70
N TYR A 30 -7.76 23.20 -1.56
CA TYR A 30 -8.03 24.63 -1.47
C TYR A 30 -6.73 25.44 -1.55
N ILE A 31 -6.33 25.79 -2.77
CA ILE A 31 -5.00 26.35 -3.09
C ILE A 31 -5.07 27.52 -4.07
N LYS A 32 -3.97 28.26 -4.18
CA LYS A 32 -3.65 29.11 -5.33
C LYS A 32 -3.15 28.22 -6.46
N SER A 33 -3.53 28.54 -7.71
CA SER A 33 -3.05 27.82 -8.91
C SER A 33 -1.97 28.59 -9.69
N SER A 34 -1.54 29.77 -9.20
CA SER A 34 -0.54 30.62 -9.86
C SER A 34 0.03 31.65 -8.87
N THR A 35 1.25 32.13 -9.12
CA THR A 35 1.87 33.21 -8.33
C THR A 35 0.99 34.48 -8.34
N GLY A 36 0.43 34.85 -7.19
CA GLY A 36 -0.45 36.02 -7.05
C GLY A 36 -1.93 35.77 -7.38
N GLY A 37 -2.32 34.52 -7.63
CA GLY A 37 -3.73 34.11 -7.75
C GLY A 37 -4.48 34.15 -6.42
N ALA A 38 -5.81 34.06 -6.47
CA ALA A 38 -6.62 33.87 -5.27
C ALA A 38 -6.74 32.37 -4.95
N THR A 39 -6.75 32.04 -3.66
CA THR A 39 -7.01 30.67 -3.19
C THR A 39 -8.45 30.28 -3.51
N SER A 40 -8.64 29.07 -4.03
CA SER A 40 -9.94 28.52 -4.43
C SER A 40 -9.86 26.99 -4.43
N TRP A 41 -11.01 26.31 -4.41
CA TRP A 41 -11.04 24.86 -4.62
C TRP A 41 -10.59 24.51 -6.04
N ARG A 42 -9.66 23.56 -6.14
CA ARG A 42 -9.07 23.05 -7.37
C ARG A 42 -9.06 21.55 -7.36
N THR A 43 -9.27 20.92 -8.50
CA THR A 43 -8.99 19.50 -8.69
C THR A 43 -7.54 19.37 -9.14
N VAL A 44 -6.69 18.85 -8.26
CA VAL A 44 -5.26 18.65 -8.50
C VAL A 44 -5.03 17.20 -8.89
N LEU A 45 -4.28 16.99 -9.97
CA LEU A 45 -3.82 15.68 -10.42
C LEU A 45 -2.31 15.58 -10.24
N ILE A 46 -1.84 14.54 -9.57
CA ILE A 46 -0.41 14.25 -9.42
C ILE A 46 -0.08 12.96 -10.15
N GLY A 47 0.93 13.04 -11.02
CA GLY A 47 1.48 11.88 -11.72
C GLY A 47 2.91 11.58 -11.24
N THR A 48 3.30 10.31 -11.33
CA THR A 48 4.65 9.85 -10.99
C THR A 48 5.31 9.18 -12.18
N TYR A 49 6.64 9.26 -12.26
CA TYR A 49 7.39 8.68 -13.37
C TYR A 49 7.65 7.17 -13.21
N ARG A 50 7.45 6.59 -12.03
CA ARG A 50 7.77 5.17 -11.72
C ARG A 50 9.14 4.76 -12.24
N GLY A 51 9.23 3.70 -13.05
CA GLY A 51 10.50 3.24 -13.63
C GLY A 51 11.08 4.14 -14.73
N GLY A 52 10.35 5.17 -15.18
CA GLY A 52 10.79 6.06 -16.25
C GLY A 52 11.58 7.28 -15.80
N GLY A 53 11.56 7.61 -14.50
CA GLY A 53 12.27 8.77 -13.95
C GLY A 53 12.11 8.91 -12.44
N ARG A 54 12.87 9.85 -11.85
CA ARG A 54 12.85 10.14 -10.42
C ARG A 54 12.12 11.44 -10.18
N GLY A 55 10.92 11.36 -9.62
CA GLY A 55 10.09 12.53 -9.40
C GLY A 55 8.62 12.36 -9.76
N LEU A 56 7.92 13.48 -9.63
CA LEU A 56 6.50 13.63 -9.81
C LEU A 56 6.16 15.02 -10.34
N PHE A 57 4.93 15.19 -10.80
CA PHE A 57 4.41 16.47 -11.28
C PHE A 57 2.97 16.66 -10.86
N ALA A 58 2.54 17.91 -10.73
CA ALA A 58 1.17 18.28 -10.40
C ALA A 58 0.54 19.15 -11.48
N LEU A 59 -0.74 18.88 -11.77
CA LEU A 59 -1.57 19.60 -12.73
C LEU A 59 -2.84 20.11 -12.05
N ASP A 60 -3.29 21.31 -12.43
CA ASP A 60 -4.67 21.77 -12.18
C ASP A 60 -5.56 21.23 -13.30
N VAL A 61 -6.43 20.27 -12.95
CA VAL A 61 -7.39 19.62 -13.86
C VAL A 61 -8.83 20.07 -13.58
N THR A 62 -9.02 21.19 -12.87
CA THR A 62 -10.35 21.69 -12.46
C THR A 62 -11.30 21.92 -13.63
N ASP A 63 -10.77 22.44 -14.75
CA ASP A 63 -11.55 22.69 -15.97
C ASP A 63 -11.05 21.78 -17.11
N PRO A 64 -11.76 20.67 -17.39
CA PRO A 64 -11.36 19.74 -18.45
C PRO A 64 -11.48 20.34 -19.86
N ASP A 65 -12.27 21.41 -20.04
CA ASP A 65 -12.39 22.11 -21.32
C ASP A 65 -11.18 23.03 -21.58
N ASP A 66 -10.35 23.29 -20.56
CA ASP A 66 -9.20 24.19 -20.68
C ASP A 66 -7.91 23.52 -21.19
N PHE A 67 -7.93 22.20 -21.45
CA PHE A 67 -6.82 21.42 -22.03
C PHE A 67 -6.61 21.62 -23.54
N THR A 68 -6.78 22.85 -24.04
CA THR A 68 -6.52 23.15 -25.46
C THR A 68 -5.02 23.29 -25.71
N SER A 69 -4.50 22.65 -26.77
CA SER A 69 -3.07 22.55 -27.09
C SER A 69 -2.43 23.88 -27.51
N THR A 70 -2.33 24.83 -26.59
CA THR A 70 -1.65 26.12 -26.77
C THR A 70 -0.63 26.32 -25.66
N THR A 71 0.52 26.90 -25.98
CA THR A 71 1.61 27.12 -25.01
C THR A 71 1.17 27.98 -23.81
N ALA A 72 0.25 28.92 -24.03
CA ALA A 72 -0.30 29.76 -22.95
C ALA A 72 -1.22 28.99 -21.99
N LYS A 73 -1.82 27.88 -22.43
CA LYS A 73 -2.69 27.05 -21.59
C LYS A 73 -1.93 25.96 -20.85
N ALA A 74 -0.91 25.36 -21.47
CA ALA A 74 0.02 24.48 -20.76
C ALA A 74 0.63 25.14 -19.52
N GLN A 75 0.93 26.45 -19.59
CA GLN A 75 1.41 27.26 -18.45
C GLN A 75 0.39 27.47 -17.33
N ASN A 76 -0.91 27.29 -17.59
CA ASN A 76 -1.96 27.41 -16.58
C ASN A 76 -2.38 26.05 -16.00
N THR A 77 -2.04 24.96 -16.70
CA THR A 77 -2.37 23.59 -16.28
C THR A 77 -1.29 23.00 -15.40
N VAL A 78 0.00 23.21 -15.72
CA VAL A 78 1.11 22.67 -14.91
C VAL A 78 1.27 23.53 -13.66
N LEU A 79 1.11 22.92 -12.49
CA LEU A 79 1.42 23.57 -11.22
C LEU A 79 2.94 23.54 -10.99
N TRP A 80 3.55 22.35 -11.10
CA TRP A 80 4.99 22.15 -10.91
C TRP A 80 5.43 20.75 -11.33
N GLU A 81 6.75 20.59 -11.47
CA GLU A 81 7.47 19.32 -11.52
C GLU A 81 8.45 19.31 -10.34
N PHE A 82 8.65 18.16 -9.70
CA PHE A 82 9.60 17.98 -8.61
C PHE A 82 10.35 16.67 -8.80
N GLY A 83 11.68 16.70 -8.84
CA GLY A 83 12.48 15.50 -9.09
C GLY A 83 13.88 15.55 -8.49
N ASP A 84 14.73 14.62 -8.92
CA ASP A 84 16.10 14.45 -8.43
C ASP A 84 17.02 15.66 -8.74
N GLY A 85 16.65 16.49 -9.71
CA GLY A 85 17.30 17.78 -9.99
C GLY A 85 17.01 18.85 -8.93
N ASP A 86 15.87 18.76 -8.24
CA ASP A 86 15.48 19.66 -7.14
C ASP A 86 15.99 19.12 -5.80
N ASP A 87 15.83 17.81 -5.56
CA ASP A 87 16.38 17.12 -4.40
C ASP A 87 16.93 15.72 -4.76
N PRO A 88 18.24 15.46 -4.60
CA PRO A 88 18.85 14.18 -5.01
C PRO A 88 18.35 12.96 -4.22
N ASN A 89 17.61 13.16 -3.13
CA ASN A 89 17.05 12.10 -2.28
C ASN A 89 15.72 11.56 -2.83
N ILE A 90 15.23 12.13 -3.93
CA ILE A 90 14.11 11.58 -4.69
C ILE A 90 14.62 10.48 -5.61
N GLY A 91 14.04 9.29 -5.41
CA GLY A 91 14.30 8.09 -6.19
C GLY A 91 13.23 7.83 -7.24
N TYR A 92 13.22 6.62 -7.80
CA TYR A 92 12.15 6.16 -8.67
C TYR A 92 10.86 6.08 -7.87
N SER A 93 9.88 6.91 -8.27
CA SER A 93 8.65 7.13 -7.51
C SER A 93 7.58 6.11 -7.90
N PHE A 94 7.67 4.92 -7.30
CA PHE A 94 6.59 3.91 -7.36
C PHE A 94 5.48 4.18 -6.35
N SER A 95 5.75 5.04 -5.36
CA SER A 95 4.77 5.48 -4.37
C SER A 95 3.59 6.21 -5.03
N LYS A 96 2.39 5.94 -4.52
CA LYS A 96 1.17 6.66 -4.88
C LYS A 96 1.03 7.88 -3.97
N PRO A 97 1.01 9.12 -4.49
CA PRO A 97 0.91 10.30 -3.65
C PRO A 97 -0.47 10.45 -3.02
N THR A 98 -0.52 10.88 -1.77
CA THR A 98 -1.77 11.24 -1.09
C THR A 98 -1.88 12.76 -0.99
N ILE A 99 -2.97 13.32 -1.51
CA ILE A 99 -3.26 14.76 -1.45
C ILE A 99 -4.17 15.03 -0.26
N VAL A 100 -3.68 15.77 0.73
CA VAL A 100 -4.37 15.96 2.02
C VAL A 100 -4.12 17.35 2.60
N LEU A 101 -5.00 17.77 3.52
CA LEU A 101 -4.79 18.91 4.40
C LEU A 101 -3.98 18.48 5.63
N LEU A 102 -3.00 19.29 6.05
CA LEU A 102 -2.15 19.02 7.20
C LEU A 102 -2.44 19.96 8.38
N ASN A 103 -1.95 19.60 9.57
CA ASN A 103 -2.20 20.32 10.83
C ASN A 103 -1.68 21.78 10.81
N ASN A 104 -0.73 22.10 9.95
CA ASN A 104 -0.28 23.48 9.73
C ASN A 104 -1.25 24.32 8.86
N GLY A 105 -2.35 23.74 8.38
CA GLY A 105 -3.36 24.39 7.55
C GLY A 105 -3.03 24.44 6.05
N GLU A 106 -2.00 23.71 5.60
CA GLU A 106 -1.57 23.69 4.20
C GLU A 106 -1.94 22.37 3.51
N TRP A 107 -2.32 22.46 2.24
CA TRP A 107 -2.53 21.30 1.39
C TRP A 107 -1.19 20.80 0.87
N ALA A 108 -0.96 19.49 0.97
CA ALA A 108 0.26 18.86 0.54
C ALA A 108 0.01 17.54 -0.21
N ALA A 109 1.01 17.14 -0.98
CA ALA A 109 1.17 15.79 -1.47
C ALA A 109 2.21 15.07 -0.59
N ILE A 110 1.80 13.96 0.02
CA ILE A 110 2.70 13.14 0.84
C ILE A 110 3.07 11.88 0.08
N VAL A 111 4.38 11.59 0.03
CA VAL A 111 4.95 10.44 -0.67
C VAL A 111 6.12 9.86 0.10
N GLY A 112 6.42 8.57 -0.07
CA GLY A 112 7.75 8.04 0.22
C GLY A 112 8.73 8.46 -0.87
N ASN A 113 9.99 8.74 -0.51
CA ASN A 113 11.00 9.24 -1.45
C ASN A 113 11.34 8.30 -2.61
N GLY A 114 10.89 7.04 -2.56
CA GLY A 114 11.11 6.06 -3.61
C GLY A 114 12.53 5.49 -3.60
N TYR A 115 12.84 4.70 -4.62
CA TYR A 115 13.99 3.78 -4.56
C TYR A 115 15.17 4.27 -5.39
N GLU A 116 16.38 3.77 -5.08
CA GLU A 116 17.61 4.11 -5.81
C GLU A 116 17.90 5.63 -5.82
N ASN A 117 17.57 6.36 -4.77
CA ASN A 117 17.89 7.79 -4.71
C ASN A 117 19.41 8.04 -4.76
N SER A 118 19.82 9.19 -5.29
CA SER A 118 21.24 9.56 -5.46
C SER A 118 21.81 10.43 -4.34
N GLY A 119 21.01 10.72 -3.32
CA GLY A 119 21.34 11.59 -2.21
C GLY A 119 21.98 10.84 -1.05
N SER A 120 21.33 10.90 0.12
CA SER A 120 21.71 10.22 1.36
C SER A 120 21.67 8.70 1.22
N GLY A 121 20.80 8.18 0.33
CA GLY A 121 20.42 6.78 0.28
C GLY A 121 19.52 6.35 1.43
N GLU A 122 18.96 7.30 2.19
CA GLU A 122 18.05 7.03 3.30
C GLU A 122 16.60 6.91 2.80
N ALA A 123 15.77 6.18 3.55
CA ALA A 123 14.32 6.19 3.38
C ALA A 123 13.73 7.43 4.07
N GLU A 124 12.93 8.20 3.33
CA GLU A 124 12.43 9.50 3.78
C GLU A 124 10.95 9.65 3.42
N LEU A 125 10.15 10.18 4.36
CA LEU A 125 8.80 10.67 4.04
C LEU A 125 8.94 12.09 3.51
N VAL A 126 8.32 12.37 2.37
CA VAL A 126 8.40 13.66 1.68
C VAL A 126 7.03 14.31 1.70
N VAL A 127 6.99 15.56 2.17
CA VAL A 127 5.79 16.41 2.19
C VAL A 127 6.01 17.56 1.22
N LEU A 128 5.31 17.55 0.08
CA LEU A 128 5.36 18.62 -0.91
C LEU A 128 4.15 19.52 -0.74
N TYR A 129 4.32 20.78 -0.33
CA TYR A 129 3.19 21.70 -0.30
C TYR A 129 2.73 21.99 -1.73
N LEU A 130 1.42 21.88 -1.99
CA LEU A 130 0.89 22.01 -3.35
C LEU A 130 1.15 23.40 -3.94
N GLU A 131 1.22 24.44 -3.09
CA GLU A 131 1.57 25.80 -3.51
C GLU A 131 3.08 26.05 -3.64
N GLY A 132 3.92 25.17 -3.09
CA GLY A 132 5.36 25.39 -2.94
C GLY A 132 6.08 25.57 -4.28
N GLY A 133 5.86 24.66 -5.23
CA GLY A 133 6.53 24.70 -6.54
C GLY A 133 5.93 25.66 -7.57
N ILE A 134 4.84 26.38 -7.26
CA ILE A 134 4.10 27.19 -8.25
C ILE A 134 4.94 28.33 -8.85
N ASP A 135 5.91 28.84 -8.10
CA ASP A 135 6.81 29.88 -8.59
C ASP A 135 8.00 29.33 -9.42
N GLY A 136 8.08 28.01 -9.59
CA GLY A 136 9.10 27.31 -10.35
C GLY A 136 10.42 27.11 -9.59
N SER A 137 10.44 27.33 -8.27
CA SER A 137 11.58 27.03 -7.40
C SER A 137 11.16 26.11 -6.25
N TRP A 138 12.07 25.26 -5.79
CA TRP A 138 11.86 24.38 -4.64
C TRP A 138 12.89 24.64 -3.56
N THR A 139 12.42 24.90 -2.35
CA THR A 139 13.24 25.17 -1.17
C THR A 139 12.79 24.28 -0.01
N GLU A 140 13.70 23.44 0.48
CA GLU A 140 13.45 22.62 1.66
C GLU A 140 13.21 23.51 2.90
N GLY A 141 12.21 23.14 3.71
CA GLY A 141 11.81 23.90 4.90
C GLY A 141 10.71 24.93 4.63
N THR A 142 10.42 25.26 3.37
CA THR A 142 9.32 26.17 3.00
C THR A 142 8.37 25.57 1.98
N ASP A 143 8.89 25.01 0.89
CA ASP A 143 8.08 24.49 -0.21
C ASP A 143 7.85 22.98 -0.08
N TYR A 144 8.78 22.31 0.57
CA TYR A 144 8.68 20.91 0.94
C TYR A 144 9.46 20.59 2.21
N LEU A 145 9.14 19.44 2.80
CA LEU A 145 9.82 18.88 3.96
C LEU A 145 10.20 17.42 3.70
N ARG A 146 11.25 16.97 4.38
CA ARG A 146 11.65 15.57 4.43
C ARG A 146 11.79 15.15 5.87
N ILE A 147 11.19 14.02 6.20
CA ILE A 147 11.32 13.38 7.49
C ILE A 147 12.14 12.12 7.26
N THR A 148 13.43 12.21 7.57
CA THR A 148 14.33 11.06 7.44
C THR A 148 14.06 10.02 8.53
N THR A 149 14.12 8.76 8.13
CA THR A 149 14.14 7.61 9.05
C THR A 149 15.53 7.33 9.61
N GLY A 150 16.57 7.87 8.99
CA GLY A 150 17.97 7.52 9.26
C GLY A 150 18.36 6.11 8.79
N SER A 151 17.44 5.35 8.17
CA SER A 151 17.74 4.03 7.61
C SER A 151 18.14 4.13 6.14
N GLY A 152 19.31 3.55 5.83
CA GLY A 152 19.89 3.56 4.50
C GLY A 152 21.18 4.36 4.42
N SER A 153 21.89 4.22 3.31
CA SER A 153 23.07 5.04 3.02
C SER A 153 23.36 5.02 1.53
N SER A 154 24.15 5.98 1.03
CA SER A 154 24.57 6.00 -0.38
C SER A 154 25.26 4.72 -0.87
N ALA A 155 25.85 3.91 0.02
CA ALA A 155 26.50 2.64 -0.33
C ALA A 155 25.55 1.44 -0.27
N ASP A 156 24.43 1.57 0.44
CA ASP A 156 23.41 0.56 0.62
C ASP A 156 22.06 1.27 0.75
N PRO A 157 21.49 1.74 -0.38
CA PRO A 157 20.33 2.62 -0.38
C PRO A 157 19.10 1.92 0.19
N ASN A 158 18.29 2.70 0.91
CA ASN A 158 16.93 2.39 1.25
C ASN A 158 15.99 3.32 0.47
N GLY A 159 14.69 3.13 0.62
CA GLY A 159 13.68 3.99 0.02
C GLY A 159 12.32 3.67 0.62
N LEU A 160 11.56 4.72 0.89
CA LEU A 160 10.24 4.61 1.50
C LEU A 160 9.17 4.39 0.42
N SER A 161 8.29 3.43 0.67
CA SER A 161 7.15 3.08 -0.19
C SER A 161 5.96 4.02 0.03
N THR A 162 4.81 3.70 -0.56
CA THR A 162 3.59 4.50 -0.39
C THR A 162 3.19 4.60 1.08
N PRO A 163 3.04 5.81 1.65
CA PRO A 163 2.55 5.99 3.01
C PRO A 163 1.03 5.87 3.07
N ALA A 164 0.52 5.18 4.09
CA ALA A 164 -0.86 5.30 4.55
C ALA A 164 -0.93 6.44 5.56
N LEU A 165 -1.81 7.41 5.33
CA LEU A 165 -2.03 8.48 6.29
C LEU A 165 -3.21 8.12 7.19
N VAL A 166 -3.28 8.72 8.38
CA VAL A 166 -4.37 8.47 9.33
C VAL A 166 -4.75 9.78 10.02
N ASP A 167 -6.05 10.05 10.04
CA ASP A 167 -6.71 11.03 10.89
C ASP A 167 -7.16 10.31 12.17
N LEU A 168 -6.52 10.61 13.29
CA LEU A 168 -6.75 9.91 14.55
C LEU A 168 -7.94 10.53 15.31
N ASP A 169 -8.13 11.85 15.20
CA ASP A 169 -9.13 12.59 15.97
C ASP A 169 -10.43 12.94 15.21
N GLY A 170 -10.46 12.66 13.90
CA GLY A 170 -11.64 12.75 13.04
C GLY A 170 -11.95 14.16 12.55
N ASP A 171 -10.98 15.07 12.53
CA ASP A 171 -11.17 16.46 12.09
C ASP A 171 -10.98 16.67 10.56
N GLY A 172 -10.55 15.63 9.83
CA GLY A 172 -10.29 15.63 8.39
C GLY A 172 -8.86 16.04 8.01
N VAL A 173 -7.93 16.06 8.97
CA VAL A 173 -6.51 16.38 8.81
C VAL A 173 -5.65 15.15 9.11
N ALA A 174 -4.54 14.99 8.42
CA ALA A 174 -3.65 13.85 8.67
C ALA A 174 -2.77 14.08 9.92
N ASP A 175 -2.84 13.15 10.87
CA ASP A 175 -2.08 13.18 12.13
C ASP A 175 -0.91 12.21 12.14
N ARG A 176 -1.03 11.11 11.41
CA ARG A 176 -0.04 10.03 11.41
C ARG A 176 0.16 9.48 10.02
N ALA A 177 1.36 8.98 9.75
CA ALA A 177 1.67 8.25 8.52
C ALA A 177 2.34 6.91 8.84
N TYR A 178 2.02 5.87 8.09
CA TYR A 178 2.65 4.57 8.15
C TYR A 178 3.21 4.20 6.80
N ALA A 179 4.49 3.85 6.73
CA ALA A 179 5.11 3.49 5.45
C ALA A 179 6.18 2.43 5.64
N GLY A 180 6.15 1.44 4.74
CA GLY A 180 7.20 0.44 4.64
C GLY A 180 8.42 0.94 3.85
N SER A 181 9.56 0.28 4.06
CA SER A 181 10.78 0.50 3.30
C SER A 181 11.17 -0.76 2.49
N ILE A 182 12.03 -0.60 1.48
CA ILE A 182 12.60 -1.75 0.74
C ILE A 182 13.54 -2.62 1.58
N LYS A 183 13.93 -2.18 2.78
CA LYS A 183 14.72 -2.98 3.74
C LYS A 183 13.87 -3.64 4.83
N GLY A 184 12.54 -3.52 4.74
CA GLY A 184 11.59 -4.23 5.59
C GLY A 184 11.25 -3.54 6.90
N GLU A 185 11.62 -2.27 7.06
CA GLU A 185 11.15 -1.49 8.21
C GLU A 185 9.77 -0.90 7.93
N LEU A 186 8.85 -1.03 8.88
CA LEU A 186 7.61 -0.27 8.91
C LEU A 186 7.80 0.94 9.83
N TRP A 187 7.69 2.13 9.27
CA TRP A 187 7.85 3.40 9.97
C TRP A 187 6.50 4.01 10.30
N ALA A 188 6.39 4.59 11.48
CA ALA A 188 5.31 5.51 11.84
C ALA A 188 5.87 6.94 11.92
N PHE A 189 5.14 7.92 11.40
CA PHE A 189 5.50 9.34 11.43
C PHE A 189 4.40 10.13 12.13
N ASP A 190 4.78 11.01 13.03
CA ASP A 190 3.91 11.92 13.76
C ASP A 190 3.82 13.25 12.99
N LEU A 191 2.61 13.57 12.52
CA LEU A 191 2.22 14.77 11.78
C LEU A 191 1.17 15.61 12.55
N SER A 192 0.92 15.29 13.83
CA SER A 192 -0.17 15.86 14.63
C SER A 192 0.07 17.30 15.11
N SER A 193 1.29 17.81 14.98
CA SER A 193 1.62 19.18 15.39
C SER A 193 1.19 20.21 14.35
N ASP A 194 0.61 21.33 14.78
CA ASP A 194 0.39 22.51 13.94
C ASP A 194 1.70 23.11 13.38
N SER A 195 2.84 22.76 14.00
CA SER A 195 4.17 23.20 13.60
C SER A 195 4.87 22.07 12.85
N ALA A 196 5.04 22.25 11.54
CA ALA A 196 5.68 21.27 10.68
C ALA A 196 7.15 20.96 11.04
N ALA A 197 7.78 21.84 11.82
CA ALA A 197 9.14 21.61 12.35
C ALA A 197 9.18 20.54 13.46
N ASP A 198 8.03 20.19 14.05
CA ASP A 198 7.91 19.17 15.09
C ASP A 198 7.50 17.80 14.53
N TRP A 199 7.17 17.73 13.24
CA TRP A 199 6.89 16.47 12.53
C TRP A 199 8.15 15.61 12.43
N LYS A 200 8.01 14.32 12.69
CA LYS A 200 9.13 13.40 12.88
C LYS A 200 8.70 11.94 12.79
N VAL A 201 9.67 11.03 12.76
CA VAL A 201 9.42 9.61 13.06
C VAL A 201 8.84 9.50 14.48
N ALA A 202 7.73 8.78 14.61
CA ALA A 202 7.01 8.62 15.86
C ALA A 202 7.85 7.87 16.91
N GLY A 203 7.52 8.07 18.19
CA GLY A 203 7.98 7.24 19.31
C GLY A 203 9.47 7.32 19.70
N GLY A 204 10.37 7.88 18.88
CA GLY A 204 11.79 7.98 19.25
C GLY A 204 12.80 7.84 18.13
N GLY A 205 12.36 7.74 16.87
CA GLY A 205 13.27 7.59 15.72
C GLY A 205 13.57 6.15 15.33
N ASP A 206 12.97 5.18 16.02
CA ASP A 206 13.03 3.76 15.70
C ASP A 206 11.80 3.34 14.87
N PRO A 207 11.90 2.29 14.04
CA PRO A 207 10.74 1.78 13.30
C PRO A 207 9.69 1.20 14.26
N LEU A 208 8.44 1.20 13.84
CA LEU A 208 7.36 0.51 14.56
C LEU A 208 7.66 -1.00 14.56
N PHE A 209 7.98 -1.55 13.38
CA PHE A 209 8.26 -2.97 13.19
C PHE A 209 9.38 -3.20 12.17
N THR A 210 10.15 -4.27 12.33
CA THR A 210 11.12 -4.72 11.33
C THR A 210 10.79 -6.12 10.83
N ALA A 211 10.40 -6.22 9.56
CA ALA A 211 10.08 -7.46 8.87
C ALA A 211 11.36 -8.18 8.42
N VAL A 212 11.66 -9.29 9.08
CA VAL A 212 12.71 -10.23 8.73
C VAL A 212 12.10 -11.63 8.67
N ASN A 213 12.57 -12.48 7.78
CA ASN A 213 12.18 -13.89 7.77
C ASN A 213 12.93 -14.69 8.86
N ASP A 214 12.59 -15.97 9.03
CA ASP A 214 13.26 -16.87 9.98
C ASP A 214 14.76 -17.10 9.70
N ALA A 215 15.20 -16.89 8.46
CA ALA A 215 16.61 -16.94 8.09
C ALA A 215 17.39 -15.66 8.48
N GLY A 216 16.68 -14.61 8.91
CA GLY A 216 17.23 -13.30 9.26
C GLY A 216 17.38 -12.35 8.07
N ASP A 217 16.82 -12.68 6.92
CA ASP A 217 16.83 -11.81 5.74
C ASP A 217 15.68 -10.79 5.83
N SER A 218 15.97 -9.53 5.50
CA SER A 218 14.98 -8.46 5.39
C SER A 218 13.91 -8.79 4.36
N GLN A 219 12.66 -8.46 4.68
CA GLN A 219 11.52 -8.63 3.78
C GLN A 219 11.03 -7.26 3.30
N PRO A 220 11.26 -6.85 2.03
CA PRO A 220 10.87 -5.54 1.53
C PRO A 220 9.37 -5.25 1.71
N ILE A 221 8.99 -4.03 2.06
CA ILE A 221 7.59 -3.60 2.11
C ILE A 221 7.38 -2.58 1.00
N THR A 222 6.75 -2.99 -0.10
CA THR A 222 6.62 -2.18 -1.33
C THR A 222 5.22 -1.65 -1.61
N ILE A 223 4.24 -2.08 -0.83
CA ILE A 223 2.85 -1.64 -0.93
C ILE A 223 2.52 -0.63 0.17
N GLN A 224 1.42 0.11 -0.04
CA GLN A 224 0.82 0.91 1.02
C GLN A 224 0.25 -0.02 2.11
N PRO A 225 0.57 0.20 3.41
CA PRO A 225 -0.13 -0.47 4.49
C PRO A 225 -1.62 -0.09 4.51
N GLU A 226 -2.47 -0.94 5.06
CA GLU A 226 -3.83 -0.59 5.45
C GLU A 226 -3.88 -0.37 6.95
N VAL A 227 -4.56 0.68 7.40
CA VAL A 227 -4.63 1.02 8.82
C VAL A 227 -6.08 1.06 9.26
N ILE A 228 -6.39 0.32 10.32
CA ILE A 228 -7.72 0.28 10.93
C ILE A 228 -7.63 0.58 12.41
N ARG A 229 -8.72 1.02 13.03
CA ARG A 229 -8.81 1.02 14.51
C ARG A 229 -8.62 -0.41 15.00
N HIS A 230 -8.03 -0.58 16.18
CA HIS A 230 -7.88 -1.92 16.75
C HIS A 230 -9.28 -2.59 16.87
N PRO A 231 -9.52 -3.77 16.27
CA PRO A 231 -10.86 -4.34 16.15
C PRO A 231 -11.59 -4.55 17.49
N SER A 232 -10.87 -4.98 18.53
CA SER A 232 -11.46 -5.35 19.83
C SER A 232 -11.03 -4.51 21.03
N ILE A 233 -10.09 -3.57 20.86
CA ILE A 233 -9.55 -2.75 21.94
C ILE A 233 -9.93 -1.31 21.65
N SER A 234 -10.95 -0.79 22.32
CA SER A 234 -11.47 0.55 22.09
C SER A 234 -11.01 1.59 23.12
N ASP A 235 -10.42 1.16 24.23
CA ASP A 235 -10.10 1.98 25.41
C ASP A 235 -8.60 2.16 25.68
N ALA A 236 -7.74 1.80 24.73
CA ALA A 236 -6.31 2.08 24.80
C ALA A 236 -5.99 3.53 24.37
N ASP A 237 -4.85 4.04 24.84
CA ASP A 237 -4.31 5.33 24.44
C ASP A 237 -4.00 5.34 22.93
N GLU A 238 -4.20 6.51 22.29
CA GLU A 238 -3.83 6.73 20.89
C GLU A 238 -2.35 6.36 20.62
N PRO A 239 -2.03 5.77 19.45
CA PRO A 239 -2.85 5.76 18.23
C PRO A 239 -3.83 4.59 18.14
N ASN A 240 -3.64 3.52 18.93
CA ASN A 240 -4.52 2.35 19.01
C ASN A 240 -5.09 1.85 17.65
N VAL A 241 -4.18 1.65 16.69
CA VAL A 241 -4.52 1.17 15.35
C VAL A 241 -3.79 -0.12 15.03
N LEU A 242 -4.41 -0.97 14.22
CA LEU A 242 -3.78 -2.14 13.63
C LEU A 242 -3.31 -1.80 12.20
N VAL A 243 -2.03 -1.99 11.95
CA VAL A 243 -1.38 -1.75 10.65
C VAL A 243 -1.19 -3.08 9.94
N LEU A 244 -1.91 -3.27 8.84
CA LEU A 244 -1.91 -4.47 8.02
C LEU A 244 -1.04 -4.25 6.79
N PHE A 245 -0.11 -5.15 6.51
CA PHE A 245 0.78 -5.02 5.36
C PHE A 245 1.36 -6.38 4.95
N GLY A 246 1.61 -6.53 3.66
CA GLY A 246 2.34 -7.67 3.12
C GLY A 246 3.74 -7.31 2.67
N THR A 247 4.62 -8.31 2.66
CA THR A 247 6.00 -8.14 2.20
C THR A 247 6.27 -8.74 0.83
N GLY A 248 7.32 -8.23 0.21
CA GLY A 248 7.89 -8.63 -1.05
C GLY A 248 8.12 -7.47 -2.01
N GLN A 249 8.85 -7.78 -3.08
CA GLN A 249 9.19 -6.84 -4.15
C GLN A 249 8.92 -7.51 -5.51
N TYR A 250 8.43 -6.72 -6.46
CA TYR A 250 8.28 -7.12 -7.86
C TYR A 250 8.53 -5.91 -8.77
N LEU A 251 9.74 -5.36 -8.68
CA LEU A 251 10.18 -4.11 -9.32
C LEU A 251 11.36 -4.32 -10.27
N VAL A 252 12.20 -5.33 -10.02
CA VAL A 252 13.39 -5.63 -10.82
C VAL A 252 13.37 -7.09 -11.32
N ASP A 253 14.13 -7.39 -12.37
CA ASP A 253 14.08 -8.72 -13.01
C ASP A 253 14.49 -9.86 -12.08
N SER A 254 15.40 -9.64 -11.12
CA SER A 254 15.81 -10.66 -10.15
C SER A 254 14.66 -11.13 -9.24
N ASP A 255 13.64 -10.30 -9.07
CA ASP A 255 12.51 -10.59 -8.19
C ASP A 255 11.72 -11.80 -8.69
N LYS A 256 11.68 -12.02 -10.01
CA LYS A 256 10.97 -13.15 -10.65
C LYS A 256 11.47 -14.52 -10.21
N THR A 257 12.72 -14.58 -9.74
CA THR A 257 13.38 -15.83 -9.33
C THR A 257 13.74 -15.86 -7.85
N ASN A 258 13.48 -14.77 -7.12
CA ASN A 258 13.68 -14.75 -5.67
C ASN A 258 12.62 -15.66 -5.01
N THR A 259 13.07 -16.56 -4.14
CA THR A 259 12.23 -17.53 -3.42
C THR A 259 12.24 -17.34 -1.91
N ASP A 260 12.77 -16.22 -1.43
CA ASP A 260 12.84 -15.93 0.00
C ASP A 260 11.42 -15.82 0.55
N THR A 261 11.18 -16.42 1.71
CA THR A 261 9.88 -16.38 2.39
C THR A 261 9.48 -14.93 2.65
N GLN A 262 8.33 -14.54 2.12
CA GLN A 262 7.63 -13.30 2.49
C GLN A 262 6.47 -13.63 3.43
N SER A 263 5.83 -12.60 3.96
CA SER A 263 4.81 -12.74 5.00
C SER A 263 3.76 -11.65 4.88
N PHE A 264 2.61 -11.90 5.49
CA PHE A 264 1.61 -10.89 5.80
C PHE A 264 1.62 -10.61 7.29
N TYR A 265 1.47 -9.35 7.67
CA TYR A 265 1.55 -8.89 9.05
C TYR A 265 0.33 -8.04 9.42
N GLY A 266 -0.15 -8.21 10.66
CA GLY A 266 -0.95 -7.22 11.38
C GLY A 266 -0.19 -6.78 12.62
N VAL A 267 0.17 -5.49 12.70
CA VAL A 267 0.97 -4.93 13.80
C VAL A 267 0.17 -3.87 14.52
N TRP A 268 -0.03 -4.05 15.82
CA TRP A 268 -0.73 -3.10 16.68
C TRP A 268 0.20 -1.98 17.11
N ASP A 269 -0.11 -0.77 16.66
CA ASP A 269 0.54 0.43 17.14
C ASP A 269 -0.16 0.92 18.41
N GLN A 270 0.49 0.65 19.54
CA GLN A 270 0.15 1.22 20.85
C GLN A 270 1.31 2.08 21.39
N SER A 271 2.06 2.74 20.50
CA SER A 271 3.30 3.46 20.80
C SER A 271 4.46 2.59 21.31
N GLN A 272 4.37 1.27 21.13
CA GLN A 272 5.50 0.34 21.29
C GLN A 272 6.30 0.29 19.99
N LEU A 273 7.63 0.36 20.06
CA LEU A 273 8.53 0.41 18.90
C LEU A 273 9.49 -0.77 18.87
N ASN A 274 10.22 -0.91 17.76
CA ASN A 274 11.17 -1.98 17.49
C ASN A 274 10.54 -3.37 17.64
N LEU A 275 9.27 -3.50 17.28
CA LEU A 275 8.60 -4.79 17.26
C LEU A 275 9.24 -5.69 16.19
N GLY A 276 9.27 -6.99 16.47
CA GLY A 276 9.65 -8.02 15.52
C GLY A 276 8.74 -9.24 15.65
N ARG A 277 9.02 -10.29 14.88
CA ARG A 277 8.21 -11.52 14.90
C ARG A 277 7.99 -12.12 16.29
N ALA A 278 8.97 -11.99 17.19
CA ALA A 278 8.89 -12.51 18.54
C ALA A 278 7.83 -11.81 19.41
N ASP A 279 7.37 -10.63 18.99
CA ASP A 279 6.31 -9.86 19.64
C ASP A 279 4.93 -10.13 19.03
N LEU A 280 4.86 -10.95 17.97
CA LEU A 280 3.63 -11.27 17.24
C LEU A 280 3.29 -12.75 17.36
N LYS A 281 2.01 -13.06 17.16
CA LYS A 281 1.50 -14.41 17.04
C LYS A 281 1.72 -14.96 15.63
N GLU A 282 2.34 -16.14 15.52
CA GLU A 282 2.44 -16.84 14.24
C GLU A 282 1.12 -17.55 13.90
N GLN A 283 0.65 -17.35 12.67
CA GLN A 283 -0.50 -18.03 12.09
C GLN A 283 -0.05 -18.98 10.98
N VAL A 284 -0.42 -20.25 11.11
CA VAL A 284 0.13 -21.35 10.30
C VAL A 284 -0.94 -22.01 9.45
N PHE A 285 -0.67 -22.20 8.16
CA PHE A 285 -1.55 -22.97 7.29
C PHE A 285 -1.62 -24.45 7.71
N LEU A 286 -2.84 -24.98 7.82
CA LEU A 286 -3.08 -26.37 8.15
C LEU A 286 -2.62 -27.30 7.02
N ALA A 287 -1.94 -28.38 7.39
CA ALA A 287 -1.61 -29.46 6.47
C ALA A 287 -2.84 -30.32 6.15
N GLY A 288 -2.92 -30.82 4.92
CA GLY A 288 -3.98 -31.74 4.49
C GLY A 288 -5.28 -31.05 4.05
N THR A 289 -5.24 -29.73 3.82
CA THR A 289 -6.26 -29.01 3.06
C THR A 289 -6.23 -29.44 1.58
N ASP A 290 -7.30 -29.13 0.85
CA ASP A 290 -7.29 -29.23 -0.62
C ASP A 290 -6.10 -28.42 -1.18
N SER A 291 -5.49 -28.88 -2.28
CA SER A 291 -4.34 -28.19 -2.90
C SER A 291 -4.66 -26.80 -3.46
N ASP A 292 -5.96 -26.50 -3.61
CA ASP A 292 -6.45 -25.21 -4.09
C ASP A 292 -7.08 -24.37 -2.96
N LEU A 293 -7.03 -24.83 -1.71
CA LEU A 293 -7.54 -24.12 -0.53
C LEU A 293 -6.53 -24.02 0.60
N ARG A 294 -6.59 -22.93 1.35
CA ARG A 294 -5.82 -22.69 2.58
C ARG A 294 -6.75 -22.49 3.77
N VAL A 295 -6.35 -23.01 4.91
CA VAL A 295 -7.04 -22.87 6.19
C VAL A 295 -6.00 -22.59 7.27
N ILE A 296 -6.34 -21.71 8.20
CA ILE A 296 -5.57 -21.45 9.43
C ILE A 296 -6.46 -21.83 10.63
N GLU A 297 -5.89 -22.45 11.66
CA GLU A 297 -6.66 -22.73 12.88
C GLU A 297 -7.05 -21.43 13.60
N ASP A 298 -8.09 -21.48 14.42
CA ASP A 298 -8.43 -20.36 15.29
C ASP A 298 -7.43 -20.30 16.47
N ASP A 299 -6.34 -19.58 16.26
CA ASP A 299 -5.32 -19.31 17.28
C ASP A 299 -5.31 -17.81 17.60
N ALA A 300 -6.13 -17.41 18.57
CA ALA A 300 -6.33 -16.01 18.93
C ALA A 300 -5.06 -15.33 19.46
N VAL A 301 -4.92 -14.05 19.14
CA VAL A 301 -3.84 -13.17 19.61
C VAL A 301 -4.12 -12.72 21.04
N ASP A 302 -3.13 -12.84 21.93
CA ASP A 302 -3.21 -12.43 23.33
C ASP A 302 -2.77 -10.97 23.53
N TYR A 303 -3.58 -10.04 23.05
CA TYR A 303 -3.37 -8.59 23.22
C TYR A 303 -3.38 -8.14 24.69
N ALA A 304 -4.01 -8.91 25.59
CA ALA A 304 -4.05 -8.63 27.02
C ALA A 304 -2.80 -9.13 27.78
N GLY A 305 -1.99 -9.99 27.14
CA GLY A 305 -0.84 -10.66 27.75
C GLY A 305 -1.20 -11.59 28.90
N ALA A 306 -2.41 -12.17 28.91
CA ALA A 306 -2.87 -13.09 29.95
C ALA A 306 -2.03 -14.38 30.02
N GLY A 307 -1.43 -14.78 28.90
CA GLY A 307 -0.51 -15.90 28.72
C GLY A 307 0.94 -15.61 29.10
N GLY A 308 1.29 -14.36 29.42
CA GLY A 308 2.58 -13.98 30.01
C GLY A 308 3.26 -12.76 29.40
N SER A 309 2.99 -12.47 28.12
CA SER A 309 3.46 -11.28 27.40
C SER A 309 2.39 -10.82 26.44
N VAL A 310 2.27 -9.49 26.28
CA VAL A 310 1.40 -8.91 25.26
C VAL A 310 1.90 -9.32 23.88
N GLU A 311 1.00 -9.84 23.05
CA GLU A 311 1.23 -10.01 21.62
C GLU A 311 0.73 -8.75 20.90
N TYR A 312 1.58 -8.13 20.09
CA TYR A 312 1.29 -6.88 19.38
C TYR A 312 0.73 -7.12 17.98
N GLY A 313 0.00 -8.23 17.80
CA GLY A 313 -0.59 -8.63 16.53
C GLY A 313 -0.14 -9.99 16.07
N TRP A 314 -0.10 -10.19 14.75
CA TRP A 314 0.02 -11.50 14.13
C TRP A 314 0.77 -11.46 12.81
N TYR A 315 1.24 -12.62 12.34
CA TYR A 315 1.82 -12.77 11.01
C TYR A 315 1.54 -14.14 10.40
N ILE A 316 1.50 -14.19 9.08
CA ILE A 316 1.38 -15.40 8.27
C ILE A 316 2.60 -15.48 7.35
N ASP A 317 3.37 -16.56 7.45
CA ASP A 317 4.40 -16.85 6.46
C ASP A 317 3.79 -17.44 5.17
N LEU A 318 4.20 -16.91 4.04
CA LEU A 318 3.76 -17.34 2.72
C LEU A 318 4.68 -18.43 2.18
N ASP A 319 4.20 -19.17 1.17
CA ASP A 319 5.01 -20.21 0.54
C ASP A 319 6.26 -19.60 -0.14
N ALA A 320 7.30 -20.40 -0.36
CA ALA A 320 8.55 -19.91 -0.95
C ALA A 320 8.33 -19.17 -2.29
N GLY A 321 8.81 -17.92 -2.36
CA GLY A 321 8.67 -17.04 -3.53
C GLY A 321 7.32 -16.35 -3.69
N GLU A 322 6.32 -16.74 -2.90
CA GLU A 322 5.05 -16.04 -2.77
C GLU A 322 5.25 -14.70 -2.07
N ARG A 323 4.52 -13.68 -2.50
CA ARG A 323 4.64 -12.31 -1.98
C ARG A 323 3.36 -11.50 -2.15
N VAL A 324 3.28 -10.38 -1.43
CA VAL A 324 2.18 -9.42 -1.56
C VAL A 324 2.74 -8.11 -2.12
N THR A 325 2.38 -7.79 -3.35
CA THR A 325 2.91 -6.63 -4.10
C THR A 325 1.80 -5.78 -4.72
N SER A 326 0.56 -6.03 -4.32
CA SER A 326 -0.63 -5.26 -4.70
C SER A 326 -1.33 -4.68 -3.48
N GLU A 327 -2.14 -3.63 -3.70
CA GLU A 327 -2.98 -3.03 -2.65
C GLU A 327 -3.85 -4.10 -1.96
N ILE A 328 -4.13 -3.87 -0.68
CA ILE A 328 -4.96 -4.72 0.18
C ILE A 328 -6.25 -3.97 0.52
N LEU A 329 -7.27 -4.68 0.97
CA LEU A 329 -8.59 -4.11 1.26
C LEU A 329 -9.13 -4.67 2.56
N VAL A 330 -9.54 -3.82 3.48
CA VAL A 330 -10.34 -4.25 4.64
C VAL A 330 -11.81 -4.01 4.38
N ARG A 331 -12.65 -4.97 4.76
CA ARG A 331 -14.11 -4.84 4.75
C ARG A 331 -14.70 -5.67 5.88
N GLY A 332 -15.40 -5.01 6.80
CA GLY A 332 -15.84 -5.65 8.05
C GLY A 332 -14.63 -6.14 8.85
N GLU A 333 -14.72 -7.37 9.36
CA GLU A 333 -13.68 -8.01 10.18
C GLU A 333 -12.61 -8.71 9.32
N MET A 334 -12.65 -8.55 8.00
CA MET A 334 -11.81 -9.29 7.06
C MET A 334 -10.84 -8.37 6.30
N VAL A 335 -9.59 -8.79 6.20
CA VAL A 335 -8.62 -8.26 5.26
C VAL A 335 -8.52 -9.18 4.05
N TYR A 336 -8.78 -8.61 2.88
CA TYR A 336 -8.62 -9.24 1.58
C TYR A 336 -7.32 -8.78 0.96
N PHE A 337 -6.47 -9.74 0.61
CA PHE A 337 -5.22 -9.48 -0.08
C PHE A 337 -4.93 -10.60 -1.07
N ASN A 338 -4.32 -10.26 -2.19
CA ASN A 338 -3.93 -11.24 -3.19
C ASN A 338 -2.42 -11.44 -3.13
N THR A 339 -1.99 -12.69 -3.21
CA THR A 339 -0.57 -13.03 -3.25
C THR A 339 -0.16 -13.42 -4.65
N GLN A 340 1.10 -13.20 -4.98
CA GLN A 340 1.69 -13.50 -6.27
C GLN A 340 2.88 -14.43 -6.07
N ILE A 341 2.98 -15.45 -6.93
CA ILE A 341 4.10 -16.39 -7.02
C ILE A 341 4.68 -16.22 -8.42
N PRO A 342 5.65 -15.31 -8.60
CA PRO A 342 6.23 -15.03 -9.91
C PRO A 342 6.93 -16.23 -10.55
N ASP A 343 6.96 -16.23 -11.87
CA ASP A 343 7.64 -17.22 -12.71
C ASP A 343 8.31 -16.53 -13.90
N ASP A 344 9.53 -16.96 -14.25
CA ASP A 344 10.32 -16.42 -15.36
C ASP A 344 10.14 -17.20 -16.68
N ARG A 345 9.33 -18.28 -16.67
CA ARG A 345 9.12 -19.14 -17.84
C ARG A 345 8.50 -18.36 -19.00
N PRO A 346 9.09 -18.41 -20.20
CA PRO A 346 8.48 -17.87 -21.40
C PRO A 346 7.09 -18.49 -21.63
N CYS A 347 6.10 -17.64 -21.91
CA CYS A 347 4.69 -18.02 -22.11
C CYS A 347 3.91 -18.45 -20.85
N ALA A 348 4.50 -18.40 -19.65
CA ALA A 348 3.71 -18.30 -18.43
C ALA A 348 3.17 -16.87 -18.35
N PHE A 349 1.92 -16.68 -17.91
CA PHE A 349 1.34 -15.35 -17.69
C PHE A 349 1.96 -14.65 -16.46
N GLY A 350 3.27 -14.76 -16.24
CA GLY A 350 4.01 -14.15 -15.14
C GLY A 350 4.02 -14.93 -13.83
N GLY A 351 3.17 -15.95 -13.65
CA GLY A 351 3.16 -16.79 -12.45
C GLY A 351 1.75 -17.26 -12.05
N THR A 352 1.59 -17.59 -10.78
CA THR A 352 0.30 -17.94 -10.14
C THR A 352 0.08 -17.10 -8.88
N GLY A 353 -1.02 -17.31 -8.15
CA GLY A 353 -1.25 -16.60 -6.89
C GLY A 353 -2.42 -17.17 -6.10
N TRP A 354 -2.72 -16.51 -4.98
CA TRP A 354 -3.85 -16.85 -4.12
C TRP A 354 -4.70 -15.61 -3.87
N LEU A 355 -6.00 -15.84 -3.73
CA LEU A 355 -6.95 -14.87 -3.22
C LEU A 355 -7.13 -15.16 -1.73
N MET A 356 -6.74 -14.22 -0.86
CA MET A 356 -6.79 -14.42 0.59
C MET A 356 -7.89 -13.56 1.23
N ALA A 357 -8.52 -14.09 2.27
CA ALA A 357 -9.44 -13.40 3.17
C ALA A 357 -9.15 -13.89 4.60
N VAL A 358 -8.62 -13.01 5.44
CA VAL A 358 -8.12 -13.35 6.77
C VAL A 358 -8.76 -12.43 7.80
N ASN A 359 -9.09 -12.94 8.98
CA ASN A 359 -9.62 -12.11 10.06
C ASN A 359 -8.60 -11.02 10.45
N THR A 360 -9.04 -9.76 10.51
CA THR A 360 -8.14 -8.63 10.80
C THR A 360 -7.56 -8.70 12.20
N GLU A 361 -8.33 -9.15 13.19
CA GLU A 361 -7.93 -9.15 14.60
C GLU A 361 -6.90 -10.24 14.89
N HIS A 362 -7.05 -11.43 14.32
CA HIS A 362 -6.25 -12.58 14.72
C HIS A 362 -5.35 -13.14 13.62
N GLY A 363 -5.58 -12.80 12.35
CA GLY A 363 -4.84 -13.43 11.26
C GLY A 363 -5.29 -14.86 10.95
N THR A 364 -6.48 -15.24 11.43
CA THR A 364 -7.02 -16.60 11.37
C THR A 364 -8.04 -16.75 10.24
N SER A 365 -8.57 -17.97 10.09
CA SER A 365 -9.73 -18.24 9.22
C SER A 365 -10.93 -17.38 9.60
N PRO A 366 -11.78 -17.01 8.62
CA PRO A 366 -13.12 -16.53 8.93
C PRO A 366 -13.83 -17.52 9.87
N ASP A 367 -14.80 -17.02 10.62
CA ASP A 367 -15.64 -17.89 11.44
C ASP A 367 -16.30 -18.96 10.57
N SER A 368 -16.33 -20.20 11.08
CA SER A 368 -16.87 -21.35 10.31
C SER A 368 -18.34 -21.20 9.90
N ASP A 369 -19.09 -20.30 10.54
CA ASP A 369 -20.47 -19.95 10.21
C ASP A 369 -20.61 -18.72 9.31
N ALA A 370 -19.50 -18.07 8.94
CA ALA A 370 -19.40 -16.92 8.04
C ALA A 370 -18.24 -17.08 7.03
N PRO A 371 -18.33 -18.04 6.08
CA PRO A 371 -17.31 -18.19 5.04
C PRO A 371 -17.24 -16.97 4.11
N GLU A 372 -16.12 -16.83 3.40
CA GLU A 372 -15.85 -15.65 2.54
C GLU A 372 -15.73 -15.97 1.04
N PHE A 373 -15.77 -17.26 0.68
CA PHE A 373 -15.59 -17.72 -0.69
C PHE A 373 -16.78 -18.59 -1.07
N ASP A 374 -17.36 -18.36 -2.24
CA ASP A 374 -18.35 -19.26 -2.85
C ASP A 374 -17.59 -20.42 -3.51
N LEU A 375 -17.40 -21.52 -2.79
CA LEU A 375 -16.58 -22.65 -3.25
C LEU A 375 -17.33 -23.59 -4.20
N ASN A 376 -18.66 -23.48 -4.22
CA ASN A 376 -19.52 -24.37 -4.98
C ASN A 376 -20.13 -23.72 -6.24
N ASP A 377 -19.84 -22.43 -6.45
CA ASP A 377 -20.28 -21.58 -7.56
C ASP A 377 -21.82 -21.47 -7.69
N ASP A 378 -22.57 -21.54 -6.58
CA ASP A 378 -24.03 -21.42 -6.58
C ASP A 378 -24.54 -19.98 -6.45
N GLY A 379 -23.64 -19.04 -6.18
CA GLY A 379 -23.90 -17.62 -6.04
C GLY A 379 -24.37 -17.19 -4.66
N GLU A 380 -24.37 -18.09 -3.66
CA GLU A 380 -24.65 -17.81 -2.26
C GLU A 380 -23.45 -18.19 -1.39
N ILE A 381 -23.21 -17.43 -0.32
CA ILE A 381 -22.16 -17.74 0.67
C ILE A 381 -22.82 -18.41 1.87
N THR A 382 -22.60 -19.71 2.02
CA THR A 382 -23.22 -20.52 3.08
C THR A 382 -22.27 -21.56 3.66
N VAL A 383 -22.46 -21.91 4.93
CA VAL A 383 -21.71 -23.02 5.56
C VAL A 383 -21.79 -24.32 4.73
N ALA A 384 -22.96 -24.57 4.12
CA ALA A 384 -23.22 -25.78 3.35
C ALA A 384 -22.71 -25.67 1.92
N GLY A 385 -21.42 -25.95 1.72
CA GLY A 385 -20.78 -25.92 0.42
C GLY A 385 -19.48 -25.12 0.44
N ASP A 386 -19.40 -24.13 1.33
CA ASP A 386 -18.30 -23.16 1.37
C ASP A 386 -17.36 -23.32 2.57
N THR A 387 -17.47 -24.46 3.24
CA THR A 387 -16.55 -24.87 4.31
C THR A 387 -15.86 -26.18 3.96
N VAL A 388 -14.66 -26.37 4.51
CA VAL A 388 -13.83 -27.56 4.31
C VAL A 388 -13.54 -28.25 5.64
N SER A 389 -13.72 -29.57 5.66
CA SER A 389 -13.42 -30.40 6.83
C SER A 389 -11.93 -30.76 6.88
N VAL A 390 -11.19 -30.22 7.85
CA VAL A 390 -9.79 -30.57 8.14
C VAL A 390 -9.72 -31.23 9.52
N GLY A 391 -9.15 -32.43 9.61
CA GLY A 391 -9.04 -33.13 10.90
C GLY A 391 -10.38 -33.51 11.56
N GLY A 392 -11.51 -33.39 10.86
CA GLY A 392 -12.86 -33.64 11.39
C GLY A 392 -13.55 -32.40 11.96
N THR A 393 -12.96 -31.21 11.77
CA THR A 393 -13.55 -29.91 12.08
C THR A 393 -13.79 -29.16 10.77
N ASP A 394 -14.95 -28.52 10.63
CA ASP A 394 -15.26 -27.70 9.45
C ASP A 394 -14.67 -26.30 9.64
N HIS A 395 -14.05 -25.77 8.59
CA HIS A 395 -13.43 -24.45 8.57
C HIS A 395 -13.89 -23.66 7.35
N ALA A 396 -14.07 -22.35 7.50
CA ALA A 396 -14.06 -21.45 6.35
C ALA A 396 -12.60 -21.30 5.87
N PRO A 397 -12.31 -21.36 4.57
CA PRO A 397 -10.95 -21.19 4.07
C PRO A 397 -10.48 -19.73 4.18
N VAL A 398 -9.18 -19.54 4.46
CA VAL A 398 -8.51 -18.23 4.38
C VAL A 398 -8.06 -17.88 2.96
N GLY A 399 -8.00 -18.87 2.08
CA GLY A 399 -7.43 -18.67 0.76
C GLY A 399 -7.92 -19.66 -0.26
N GLU A 400 -8.15 -19.15 -1.46
CA GLU A 400 -8.49 -19.91 -2.65
C GLU A 400 -7.42 -19.63 -3.72
N LYS A 401 -6.99 -20.68 -4.41
CA LYS A 401 -5.96 -20.54 -5.43
C LYS A 401 -6.52 -19.82 -6.64
N PHE A 402 -5.84 -18.74 -7.05
CA PHE A 402 -6.23 -18.03 -8.26
C PHE A 402 -5.98 -18.90 -9.49
N ASN A 403 -6.94 -18.91 -10.42
CA ASN A 403 -6.86 -19.74 -11.62
C ASN A 403 -5.55 -19.47 -12.37
N ALA A 404 -4.68 -20.49 -12.46
CA ALA A 404 -3.35 -20.35 -13.07
C ALA A 404 -3.39 -19.90 -14.55
N SER A 405 -4.51 -20.09 -15.25
CA SER A 405 -4.70 -19.59 -16.62
C SER A 405 -4.85 -18.07 -16.67
N ASN A 406 -5.22 -17.43 -15.55
CA ASN A 406 -5.36 -15.98 -15.41
C ASN A 406 -4.05 -15.30 -14.98
N GLY A 407 -3.00 -16.07 -14.66
CA GLY A 407 -1.67 -15.54 -14.31
C GLY A 407 -1.55 -15.04 -12.88
N LEU A 408 -0.88 -13.89 -12.70
CA LEU A 408 -0.70 -13.22 -11.41
C LEU A 408 -1.96 -12.41 -11.07
N PRO A 409 -2.57 -12.58 -9.88
CA PRO A 409 -3.72 -11.78 -9.48
C PRO A 409 -3.31 -10.33 -9.19
N ALA A 410 -4.11 -9.39 -9.66
CA ALA A 410 -4.02 -7.97 -9.31
C ALA A 410 -4.66 -7.69 -7.92
N ALA A 411 -4.63 -6.44 -7.46
CA ALA A 411 -5.31 -6.03 -6.23
C ALA A 411 -6.81 -6.41 -6.26
N PRO A 412 -7.41 -6.84 -5.14
CA PRO A 412 -8.83 -7.10 -5.07
C PRO A 412 -9.62 -5.78 -5.18
N ALA A 413 -10.73 -5.80 -5.90
CA ALA A 413 -11.71 -4.71 -5.90
C ALA A 413 -13.08 -5.26 -5.50
N VAL A 414 -13.78 -4.59 -4.59
CA VAL A 414 -15.11 -5.02 -4.13
C VAL A 414 -16.18 -4.03 -4.55
N ILE A 415 -17.25 -4.54 -5.17
CA ILE A 415 -18.45 -3.75 -5.50
C ILE A 415 -19.67 -4.54 -5.04
N GLY A 416 -20.36 -4.04 -4.02
CA GLY A 416 -21.45 -4.78 -3.37
C GLY A 416 -20.89 -6.01 -2.67
N ASP A 417 -21.46 -7.17 -2.95
CA ASP A 417 -21.13 -8.50 -2.46
C ASP A 417 -20.17 -9.26 -3.40
N LYS A 418 -19.53 -8.57 -4.35
CA LYS A 418 -18.67 -9.20 -5.35
C LYS A 418 -17.25 -8.67 -5.26
N ARG A 419 -16.30 -9.61 -5.21
CA ARG A 419 -14.88 -9.35 -5.40
C ARG A 419 -14.52 -9.58 -6.86
N TYR A 420 -13.81 -8.61 -7.43
CA TYR A 420 -13.31 -8.61 -8.79
C TYR A 420 -11.78 -8.68 -8.73
N THR A 421 -11.21 -9.68 -9.39
CA THR A 421 -9.76 -9.84 -9.50
C THR A 421 -9.37 -9.98 -10.96
N ALA A 422 -8.60 -9.01 -11.46
CA ALA A 422 -7.95 -9.12 -12.76
C ALA A 422 -6.66 -9.95 -12.63
N GLY A 423 -6.13 -10.42 -13.75
CA GLY A 423 -4.87 -11.14 -13.79
C GLY A 423 -4.08 -10.82 -15.06
N THR A 424 -2.77 -11.05 -15.02
CA THR A 424 -1.86 -10.77 -16.15
C THR A 424 -2.12 -11.60 -17.40
N GLY A 425 -2.89 -12.70 -17.29
CA GLY A 425 -3.35 -13.51 -18.42
C GLY A 425 -4.75 -13.15 -18.94
N ILE A 426 -5.38 -12.11 -18.41
CA ILE A 426 -6.74 -11.68 -18.78
C ILE A 426 -6.67 -10.57 -19.85
N ASP A 427 -7.22 -10.86 -21.03
CA ASP A 427 -7.23 -9.93 -22.18
C ASP A 427 -8.56 -9.15 -22.33
N ASP A 428 -9.62 -9.56 -21.63
CA ASP A 428 -10.96 -8.97 -21.69
C ASP A 428 -11.58 -8.93 -20.27
N SER A 429 -12.27 -7.83 -19.93
CA SER A 429 -12.91 -7.68 -18.61
C SER A 429 -13.99 -8.73 -18.33
N SER A 430 -14.53 -9.39 -19.35
CA SER A 430 -15.43 -10.54 -19.20
C SER A 430 -14.77 -11.81 -18.68
N GLN A 431 -13.43 -11.86 -18.67
CA GLN A 431 -12.65 -12.99 -18.14
C GLN A 431 -12.08 -12.69 -16.74
N MET A 432 -12.39 -11.52 -16.16
CA MET A 432 -12.05 -11.22 -14.78
C MET A 432 -12.69 -12.25 -13.85
N ASP A 433 -11.94 -12.64 -12.83
CA ASP A 433 -12.44 -13.49 -11.79
C ASP A 433 -13.40 -12.68 -10.93
N VAL A 434 -14.63 -13.17 -10.79
CA VAL A 434 -15.69 -12.52 -10.02
C VAL A 434 -16.24 -13.53 -9.03
N THR A 435 -15.84 -13.41 -7.78
CA THR A 435 -16.31 -14.26 -6.69
C THR A 435 -17.34 -13.50 -5.87
N VAL A 436 -18.41 -14.20 -5.47
CA VAL A 436 -19.28 -13.69 -4.39
C VAL A 436 -18.45 -13.75 -3.11
N ILE A 437 -18.61 -12.74 -2.26
CA ILE A 437 -18.03 -12.65 -0.92
C ILE A 437 -19.14 -12.27 0.06
N ALA A 438 -18.89 -12.35 1.37
CA ALA A 438 -19.91 -12.06 2.36
C ALA A 438 -20.55 -10.66 2.16
N GLU A 439 -21.86 -10.55 2.39
CA GLU A 439 -22.55 -9.27 2.36
C GLU A 439 -22.14 -8.43 3.58
N PHE A 440 -21.74 -7.17 3.33
CA PHE A 440 -21.50 -6.19 4.38
C PHE A 440 -22.64 -5.17 4.41
N SER A 441 -23.24 -4.95 5.58
CA SER A 441 -24.39 -4.07 5.77
C SER A 441 -24.06 -2.67 6.32
N GLY A 442 -22.76 -2.34 6.47
CA GLY A 442 -22.30 -1.02 6.88
C GLY A 442 -22.28 0.03 5.75
N LEU A 443 -21.78 1.22 6.05
CA LEU A 443 -21.71 2.33 5.08
C LEU A 443 -20.79 1.96 3.90
N ALA A 444 -21.36 1.84 2.71
CA ALA A 444 -20.62 1.63 1.46
C ALA A 444 -20.59 2.92 0.61
N GLY A 445 -19.38 3.40 0.29
CA GLY A 445 -19.16 4.53 -0.61
C GLY A 445 -17.84 5.27 -0.34
N ARG A 446 -17.35 6.06 -1.32
CA ARG A 446 -16.21 6.98 -1.13
C ARG A 446 -16.64 8.13 -0.23
N LEU A 447 -16.54 7.93 1.08
CA LEU A 447 -16.38 9.02 2.04
C LEU A 447 -14.96 9.58 1.80
N SER A 448 -14.69 10.86 2.08
CA SER A 448 -13.39 11.47 1.79
C SER A 448 -12.21 10.66 2.33
N TRP A 449 -11.01 10.90 1.79
CA TRP A 449 -9.72 10.28 2.15
C TRP A 449 -9.77 9.49 3.48
N ASP A 450 -9.69 8.16 3.33
CA ASP A 450 -9.88 7.07 4.30
C ASP A 450 -10.06 7.48 5.76
N GLN A 451 -11.31 7.77 6.13
CA GLN A 451 -11.75 7.68 7.53
C GLN A 451 -11.56 6.23 7.98
N LEU A 452 -10.83 6.00 9.08
CA LEU A 452 -10.68 4.68 9.70
C LEU A 452 -12.06 4.00 9.76
N GLY A 453 -12.20 2.83 9.12
CA GLY A 453 -13.46 2.11 9.02
C GLY A 453 -14.14 2.02 10.37
N LEU A 454 -15.32 2.62 10.49
CA LEU A 454 -16.16 2.53 11.68
C LEU A 454 -17.15 1.38 11.47
N ASP A 455 -17.12 0.43 12.41
CA ASP A 455 -18.09 -0.64 12.72
C ASP A 455 -18.69 -1.42 11.54
#